data_AF-A0A3D4HUL0-F1
#
_entry.id   AF-A0A3D4HUL0-F1
#
_cell.length_a   1.000
_cell.length_b   1.000
_cell.length_c   1.000
_cell.angle_alpha   90.00
_cell.angle_beta   90.00
_cell.angle_gamma   90.00
#
_symmetry.space_group_name_H-M   'P 1'
#
loop_
_entity.id
_entity.type
_entity.pdbx_description
1 polymer ?
#
loop_
_entity_poly.entity_id
_entity_poly.type
_entity_poly.pdbx_seq_one_letter_code
_entity_poly.pdbx_strand_id
1 'polypeptide(L)'
;QVMQIVRDLAGYSYGRSDLVRRAMSKKKASVMIKERQNFVYGNEEENVPGCIKNGIPEEIANHIFDEMMDFAKYAFNRSHAAAYAVLSYQTAYLKYYYPVEFMAALMTSVIDNPGKVSEYIYNCRQLNIEILPPDINEGDAVFTVSGGAIRYA
;
A
#
# COMPACT_ATOMS: atom_id res chain seq x y z
N GLN A 1 2.92 -13.37 -1.50
CA GLN A 1 1.86 -14.21 -0.91
C GLN A 1 1.45 -15.27 -1.91
N VAL A 2 0.50 -15.04 -2.83
CA VAL A 2 0.07 -16.05 -3.84
C VAL A 2 1.24 -16.73 -4.56
N MET A 3 2.20 -15.95 -5.07
CA MET A 3 3.38 -16.49 -5.77
C MET A 3 4.26 -17.38 -4.87
N GLN A 4 4.32 -17.10 -3.57
CA GLN A 4 5.09 -17.91 -2.62
C GLN A 4 4.35 -19.21 -2.32
N ILE A 5 3.02 -19.17 -2.17
CA ILE A 5 2.20 -20.35 -1.90
C ILE A 5 2.38 -21.40 -3.01
N VAL A 6 2.21 -21.02 -4.27
CA VAL A 6 2.34 -21.98 -5.39
C VAL A 6 3.75 -22.53 -5.57
N ARG A 7 4.77 -21.73 -5.26
CA ARG A 7 6.16 -22.17 -5.30
C ARG A 7 6.49 -23.11 -4.17
N ASP A 8 6.16 -22.72 -2.95
CA ASP A 8 6.59 -23.42 -1.75
C ASP A 8 5.79 -24.72 -1.55
N LEU A 9 4.51 -24.75 -1.98
CA LEU A 9 3.66 -25.93 -1.84
C LEU A 9 3.68 -26.85 -3.07
N ALA A 10 3.66 -26.29 -4.28
CA ALA A 10 3.55 -27.08 -5.52
C ALA A 10 4.83 -27.08 -6.37
N GLY A 11 5.88 -26.37 -5.95
CA GLY A 11 7.19 -26.36 -6.63
C GLY A 11 7.26 -25.48 -7.88
N TYR A 12 6.36 -24.50 -8.03
CA TYR A 12 6.36 -23.58 -9.17
C TYR A 12 7.65 -22.74 -9.24
N SER A 13 8.16 -22.47 -10.45
CA SER A 13 9.22 -21.47 -10.61
C SER A 13 8.74 -20.04 -10.33
N TYR A 14 9.67 -19.10 -10.11
CA TYR A 14 9.35 -17.67 -9.95
C TYR A 14 8.55 -17.11 -11.14
N GLY A 15 8.98 -17.44 -12.37
CA GLY A 15 8.32 -16.99 -13.59
C GLY A 15 6.91 -17.56 -13.73
N ARG A 16 6.74 -18.86 -13.47
CA ARG A 16 5.42 -19.51 -13.57
C ARG A 16 4.44 -18.99 -12.52
N SER A 17 4.94 -18.73 -11.32
CA SER A 17 4.15 -18.14 -10.23
C SER A 17 3.60 -16.76 -10.59
N ASP A 18 4.34 -15.93 -11.34
CA ASP A 18 3.82 -14.64 -11.83
C ASP A 18 2.73 -14.82 -12.89
N LEU A 19 2.80 -15.86 -13.73
CA LEU A 19 1.73 -16.18 -14.68
C LEU A 19 0.42 -16.50 -13.95
N VAL A 20 0.49 -17.29 -12.87
CA VAL A 20 -0.67 -17.58 -12.00
C VAL A 20 -1.22 -16.28 -11.40
N ARG A 21 -0.35 -15.44 -10.82
CA ARG A 21 -0.76 -14.14 -10.26
C ARG A 21 -1.45 -13.25 -11.30
N ARG A 22 -0.93 -13.17 -12.53
CA ARG A 22 -1.54 -12.40 -13.62
C ARG A 22 -2.90 -12.97 -14.04
N ALA A 23 -3.02 -14.29 -14.12
CA ALA A 23 -4.29 -14.96 -14.44
C ALA A 23 -5.36 -14.66 -13.37
N MET A 24 -4.96 -14.70 -12.09
CA MET A 24 -5.79 -14.33 -10.95
C MET A 24 -6.24 -12.87 -11.02
N SER A 25 -5.31 -11.92 -11.26
CA SER A 25 -5.67 -10.50 -11.42
C SER A 25 -6.63 -10.22 -12.58
N LYS A 26 -6.55 -11.01 -13.66
CA LYS A 26 -7.44 -10.90 -14.83
C LYS A 26 -8.73 -11.72 -14.72
N LYS A 27 -8.97 -12.40 -13.59
CA LYS A 27 -10.16 -13.23 -13.33
C LYS A 27 -10.45 -14.26 -14.45
N LYS A 28 -9.40 -14.86 -15.02
CA LYS A 28 -9.54 -15.84 -16.13
C LYS A 28 -9.94 -17.23 -15.60
N ALA A 29 -11.23 -17.49 -15.44
CA ALA A 29 -11.75 -18.73 -14.87
C ALA A 29 -11.22 -20.01 -15.55
N SER A 30 -11.20 -20.05 -16.88
CA SER A 30 -10.71 -21.22 -17.64
C SER A 30 -9.22 -21.52 -17.42
N VAL A 31 -8.41 -20.48 -17.17
CA VAL A 31 -6.99 -20.64 -16.83
C VAL A 31 -6.87 -21.14 -15.40
N MET A 32 -7.64 -20.59 -14.47
CA MET A 32 -7.58 -20.99 -13.06
C MET A 32 -8.00 -22.44 -12.81
N ILE A 33 -8.94 -22.99 -13.59
CA ILE A 33 -9.30 -24.41 -13.51
C ILE A 33 -8.11 -25.29 -13.92
N LYS A 34 -7.38 -24.91 -14.98
CA LYS A 34 -6.16 -25.62 -15.40
C LYS A 34 -5.05 -25.49 -14.35
N GLU A 35 -4.88 -24.28 -13.80
CA GLU A 35 -3.90 -24.05 -12.73
C GLU A 35 -4.20 -24.86 -11.48
N ARG A 36 -5.47 -25.10 -11.14
CA ARG A 36 -5.83 -25.98 -10.03
C ARG A 36 -5.27 -27.38 -10.23
N GLN A 37 -5.42 -27.93 -11.42
CA GLN A 37 -4.91 -29.26 -11.75
C GLN A 37 -3.38 -29.31 -11.65
N ASN A 38 -2.70 -28.32 -12.23
CA ASN A 38 -1.24 -28.20 -12.14
C ASN A 38 -0.76 -28.01 -10.69
N PHE A 39 -1.49 -27.26 -9.86
CA PHE A 39 -1.15 -27.03 -8.47
C PHE A 39 -1.29 -28.29 -7.62
N VAL A 40 -2.37 -29.04 -7.80
CA VAL A 40 -2.67 -30.25 -7.02
C VAL A 40 -1.81 -31.43 -7.47
N TYR A 41 -1.85 -31.78 -8.76
CA TYR A 41 -1.25 -33.01 -9.29
C TYR A 41 0.11 -32.79 -9.96
N GLY A 42 0.47 -31.54 -10.28
CA GLY A 42 1.70 -31.22 -10.99
C GLY A 42 1.51 -31.15 -12.52
N ASN A 43 2.59 -30.77 -13.20
CA ASN A 43 2.68 -30.69 -14.65
C ASN A 43 4.14 -30.90 -15.07
N GLU A 44 4.43 -32.04 -15.70
CA GLU A 44 5.80 -32.40 -16.08
C GLU A 44 6.37 -31.51 -17.19
N GLU A 45 5.53 -31.10 -18.16
CA GLU A 45 5.95 -30.21 -19.26
C GLU A 45 6.45 -28.86 -18.75
N GLU A 46 5.83 -28.37 -17.67
CA GLU A 46 6.17 -27.10 -17.04
C GLU A 46 7.11 -27.25 -15.82
N ASN A 47 7.63 -28.46 -15.57
CA ASN A 47 8.47 -28.80 -14.41
C ASN A 47 7.84 -28.42 -13.06
N VAL A 48 6.54 -28.68 -12.89
CA VAL A 48 5.79 -28.46 -11.65
C VAL A 48 5.57 -29.80 -10.95
N PRO A 49 6.17 -30.05 -9.77
CA PRO A 49 5.95 -31.27 -8.99
C PRO A 49 4.49 -31.49 -8.55
N GLY A 50 3.78 -30.42 -8.20
CA GLY A 50 2.44 -30.50 -7.61
C GLY A 50 2.45 -30.74 -6.09
N CYS A 51 1.35 -30.39 -5.43
CA CYS A 51 1.18 -30.51 -3.98
C CYS A 51 1.24 -31.96 -3.50
N ILE A 52 0.61 -32.89 -4.22
CA ILE A 52 0.55 -34.31 -3.83
C ILE A 52 1.95 -34.93 -3.79
N LYS A 53 2.79 -34.62 -4.80
CA LYS A 53 4.18 -35.11 -4.84
C LYS A 53 5.04 -34.54 -3.70
N ASN A 54 4.66 -33.38 -3.18
CA ASN A 54 5.30 -32.73 -2.04
C ASN A 54 4.69 -33.17 -0.68
N GLY A 55 3.82 -34.19 -0.67
CA GLY A 55 3.26 -34.77 0.55
C GLY A 55 2.03 -34.04 1.10
N ILE A 56 1.41 -33.15 0.33
CA ILE A 56 0.19 -32.44 0.71
C ILE A 56 -1.02 -33.22 0.17
N PRO A 57 -1.95 -33.67 1.02
CA PRO A 57 -3.16 -34.35 0.59
C PRO A 57 -3.99 -33.51 -0.40
N GLU A 58 -4.63 -34.21 -1.34
CA GLU A 58 -5.43 -33.59 -2.41
C GLU A 58 -6.53 -32.66 -1.87
N GLU A 59 -7.23 -33.07 -0.82
CA GLU A 59 -8.31 -32.30 -0.19
C GLU A 59 -7.76 -30.96 0.35
N ILE A 60 -6.63 -31.00 1.04
CA ILE A 60 -5.97 -29.82 1.59
C ILE A 60 -5.47 -28.91 0.46
N ALA A 61 -4.87 -29.48 -0.59
CA ALA A 61 -4.40 -28.71 -1.73
C ALA A 61 -5.55 -27.98 -2.45
N ASN A 62 -6.69 -28.65 -2.64
CA ASN A 62 -7.88 -28.02 -3.23
C ASN A 62 -8.43 -26.91 -2.34
N HIS A 63 -8.51 -27.13 -1.02
CA HIS A 63 -8.96 -26.12 -0.08
C HIS A 63 -8.07 -24.86 -0.08
N ILE A 64 -6.74 -25.03 -0.07
CA ILE A 64 -5.78 -23.91 -0.18
C ILE A 64 -5.99 -23.15 -1.49
N PHE A 65 -6.24 -23.85 -2.59
CA PHE A 65 -6.49 -23.21 -3.87
C PHE A 65 -7.80 -22.39 -3.88
N ASP A 66 -8.84 -22.86 -3.19
CA ASP A 66 -10.10 -22.13 -3.01
C ASP A 66 -9.87 -20.83 -2.23
N GLU A 67 -9.14 -20.89 -1.10
CA GLU A 67 -8.77 -19.70 -0.34
C GLU A 67 -7.95 -18.71 -1.17
N MET A 68 -7.00 -19.22 -1.98
CA MET A 68 -6.24 -18.38 -2.91
C MET A 68 -7.15 -17.69 -3.93
N MET A 69 -8.13 -18.40 -4.48
CA MET A 69 -9.09 -17.87 -5.45
C MET A 69 -9.99 -16.78 -4.85
N ASP A 70 -10.39 -16.93 -3.60
CA ASP A 70 -11.15 -15.90 -2.89
C ASP A 70 -10.26 -14.69 -2.56
N PHE A 71 -9.04 -14.91 -2.08
CA PHE A 71 -8.05 -13.85 -1.84
C PHE A 71 -7.73 -13.05 -3.10
N ALA A 72 -7.69 -13.70 -4.27
CA ALA A 72 -7.41 -13.08 -5.57
C ALA A 72 -8.29 -11.85 -5.85
N LYS A 73 -9.53 -11.86 -5.35
CA LYS A 73 -10.54 -10.82 -5.63
C LYS A 73 -10.13 -9.46 -5.04
N TYR A 74 -9.33 -9.46 -3.98
CA TYR A 74 -8.91 -8.26 -3.24
C TYR A 74 -7.40 -8.22 -2.98
N ALA A 75 -6.63 -9.12 -3.60
CA ALA A 75 -5.18 -9.17 -3.47
C ALA A 75 -4.53 -7.85 -3.93
N PHE A 76 -3.56 -7.38 -3.16
CA PHE A 76 -2.87 -6.12 -3.44
C PHE A 76 -1.37 -6.33 -3.72
N ASN A 77 -0.79 -5.42 -4.50
CA ASN A 77 0.65 -5.48 -4.78
C ASN A 77 1.45 -4.98 -3.57
N ARG A 78 2.18 -5.90 -2.92
CA ARG A 78 2.99 -5.60 -1.73
C ARG A 78 4.08 -4.56 -1.97
N SER A 79 4.75 -4.53 -3.13
CA SER A 79 5.83 -3.57 -3.36
C SER A 79 5.29 -2.14 -3.45
N HIS A 80 4.13 -1.97 -4.11
CA HIS A 80 3.44 -0.70 -4.16
C HIS A 80 2.96 -0.26 -2.77
N ALA A 81 2.33 -1.16 -2.01
CA ALA A 81 1.91 -0.88 -0.63
C ALA A 81 3.09 -0.47 0.27
N ALA A 82 4.22 -1.19 0.18
CA ALA A 82 5.40 -0.90 1.00
C ALA A 82 6.00 0.47 0.67
N ALA A 83 6.10 0.84 -0.61
CA ALA A 83 6.61 2.14 -1.01
C ALA A 83 5.75 3.29 -0.48
N TYR A 84 4.42 3.18 -0.58
CA TYR A 84 3.51 4.19 -0.03
C TYR A 84 3.53 4.21 1.50
N ALA A 85 3.66 3.06 2.16
CA ALA A 85 3.75 2.99 3.62
C ALA A 85 4.96 3.74 4.16
N VAL A 86 6.10 3.74 3.46
CA VAL A 86 7.28 4.54 3.84
C VAL A 86 6.97 6.03 3.81
N LEU A 87 6.31 6.52 2.75
CA LEU A 87 5.91 7.93 2.66
C LEU A 87 4.90 8.29 3.76
N SER A 88 3.90 7.45 4.00
CA SER A 88 2.93 7.67 5.09
C SER A 88 3.61 7.72 6.45
N TYR A 89 4.59 6.85 6.70
CA TYR A 89 5.37 6.84 7.93
C TYR A 89 6.20 8.11 8.07
N GLN A 90 6.89 8.56 7.02
CA GLN A 90 7.67 9.80 7.04
C GLN A 90 6.79 11.03 7.30
N THR A 91 5.63 11.11 6.66
CA THR A 91 4.64 12.17 6.89
C THR A 91 4.15 12.16 8.35
N ALA A 92 3.81 10.99 8.89
CA ALA A 92 3.38 10.86 10.29
C ALA A 92 4.50 11.22 11.28
N TYR A 93 5.74 10.81 10.98
CA TYR A 93 6.92 11.16 11.77
C TYR A 93 7.10 12.67 11.87
N LEU A 94 7.07 13.38 10.73
CA LEU A 94 7.20 14.84 10.71
C LEU A 94 6.05 15.50 11.46
N LYS A 95 4.81 15.05 11.25
CA LYS A 95 3.65 15.59 11.98
C LYS A 95 3.75 15.39 13.50
N TYR A 96 4.34 14.29 13.96
CA TYR A 96 4.46 14.00 15.38
C TYR A 96 5.59 14.79 16.05
N TYR A 97 6.77 14.81 15.44
CA TYR A 97 7.97 15.43 16.05
C TYR A 97 8.16 16.91 15.71
N TYR A 98 7.62 17.37 14.57
CA TYR A 98 7.73 18.75 14.07
C TYR A 98 6.35 19.28 13.64
N PRO A 99 5.34 19.30 14.55
CA PRO A 99 3.96 19.59 14.19
C PRO A 99 3.74 20.99 13.64
N VAL A 100 4.47 22.00 14.13
CA VAL A 100 4.33 23.40 13.71
C VAL A 100 4.87 23.57 12.29
N GLU A 101 6.09 23.08 12.04
CA GLU A 101 6.74 23.08 10.74
C GLU A 101 5.95 22.26 9.72
N PHE A 102 5.45 21.10 10.13
CA PHE A 102 4.63 20.23 9.29
C PHE A 102 3.35 20.94 8.86
N MET A 103 2.65 21.58 9.79
CA MET A 103 1.41 22.29 9.46
C MET A 103 1.68 23.53 8.59
N ALA A 104 2.76 24.29 8.84
CA ALA A 104 3.16 25.40 7.98
C ALA A 104 3.45 24.93 6.54
N ALA A 105 4.22 23.85 6.38
CA ALA A 105 4.50 23.25 5.08
C ALA A 105 3.23 22.72 4.39
N LEU A 106 2.32 22.07 5.14
CA LEU A 106 1.07 21.55 4.62
C LEU A 106 0.15 22.68 4.12
N MET A 107 0.03 23.76 4.88
CA MET A 107 -0.75 24.95 4.49
C MET A 107 -0.16 25.65 3.27
N THR A 108 1.17 25.76 3.19
CA THR A 108 1.88 26.29 2.01
C THR A 108 1.58 25.46 0.75
N SER A 109 1.54 24.13 0.86
CA SER A 109 1.27 23.24 -0.28
C SER A 109 -0.10 23.43 -0.94
N VAL A 110 -1.04 24.05 -0.23
CA VAL A 110 -2.43 24.30 -0.69
C VAL A 110 -2.81 25.77 -0.58
N ILE A 111 -1.83 26.68 -0.58
CA ILE A 111 -2.03 28.12 -0.34
C ILE A 111 -3.10 28.74 -1.25
N ASP A 112 -3.17 28.31 -2.50
CA ASP A 112 -4.14 28.78 -3.50
C ASP A 112 -5.53 28.14 -3.35
N ASN A 113 -5.75 27.32 -2.32
CA ASN A 113 -7.02 26.67 -2.01
C ASN A 113 -7.56 27.14 -0.64
N PRO A 114 -8.35 28.23 -0.60
CA PRO A 114 -8.86 28.80 0.64
C PRO A 114 -9.68 27.82 1.49
N GLY A 115 -10.41 26.90 0.86
CA GLY A 115 -11.19 25.89 1.56
C GLY A 115 -10.30 24.90 2.33
N LYS A 116 -9.21 24.45 1.71
CA LYS A 116 -8.22 23.57 2.36
C LYS A 116 -7.40 24.29 3.41
N VAL A 117 -6.98 25.53 3.15
CA VAL A 117 -6.30 26.37 4.14
C VAL A 117 -7.19 26.54 5.38
N SER A 118 -8.47 26.83 5.21
CA SER A 118 -9.43 26.96 6.33
C SER A 118 -9.57 25.67 7.15
N GLU A 119 -9.61 24.52 6.48
CA GLU A 119 -9.61 23.19 7.13
C GLU A 119 -8.34 22.99 7.97
N TYR A 120 -7.17 23.38 7.46
CA TYR A 120 -5.91 23.24 8.17
C TYR A 120 -5.73 24.26 9.30
N ILE A 121 -6.25 25.49 9.17
CA ILE A 121 -6.33 26.46 10.28
C ILE A 121 -7.13 25.85 11.45
N TYR A 122 -8.26 25.20 11.15
CA TYR A 122 -9.05 24.53 12.19
C TYR A 122 -8.25 23.39 12.87
N ASN A 123 -7.51 22.59 12.11
CA ASN A 123 -6.65 21.54 12.66
C ASN A 123 -5.53 22.12 13.54
N CYS A 124 -4.88 23.22 13.14
CA CYS A 124 -3.87 23.90 13.97
C CYS A 124 -4.44 24.29 15.33
N ARG A 125 -5.68 24.82 15.37
CA ARG A 125 -6.36 25.15 16.64
C ARG A 125 -6.57 23.93 17.53
N GLN A 126 -6.95 22.77 16.96
CA GLN A 126 -7.10 21.52 17.73
C GLN A 126 -5.76 21.00 18.27
N LEU A 127 -4.66 21.31 17.58
CA LEU A 127 -3.29 20.96 18.00
C LEU A 127 -2.66 22.02 18.92
N ASN A 128 -3.39 23.07 19.30
CA ASN A 128 -2.88 24.23 20.06
C ASN A 128 -1.70 24.94 19.38
N ILE A 129 -1.67 24.94 18.05
CA ILE A 129 -0.71 25.68 17.25
C ILE A 129 -1.30 27.07 16.96
N GLU A 130 -0.65 28.10 17.46
CA GLU A 130 -1.06 29.48 17.23
C GLU A 130 -0.79 29.90 15.78
N ILE A 131 -1.73 30.65 15.20
CA ILE A 131 -1.58 31.27 13.89
C ILE A 131 -1.62 32.78 14.08
N LEU A 132 -0.49 33.41 13.83
CA LEU A 132 -0.31 34.84 14.00
C LEU A 132 -0.92 35.59 12.80
N PRO A 133 -1.40 36.83 13.01
CA PRO A 133 -1.84 37.68 11.91
C PRO A 133 -0.67 38.00 10.96
N PRO A 134 -0.96 38.45 9.73
CA PRO A 134 0.09 38.91 8.84
C PRO A 134 0.83 40.14 9.38
N ASP A 135 2.13 40.20 9.08
CA ASP A 135 3.02 41.28 9.46
C ASP A 135 3.99 41.58 8.31
N ILE A 136 4.13 42.84 7.91
CA ILE A 136 4.97 43.24 6.77
C ILE A 136 6.47 43.08 7.03
N ASN A 137 6.90 43.04 8.29
CA ASN A 137 8.30 42.93 8.68
C ASN A 137 8.71 41.48 8.99
N GLU A 138 7.76 40.64 9.42
CA GLU A 138 8.03 39.26 9.85
C GLU A 138 7.35 38.18 8.97
N GLY A 139 6.34 38.54 8.19
CA GLY A 139 5.62 37.64 7.31
C GLY A 139 6.39 37.32 6.03
N ASP A 140 6.08 36.18 5.43
CA ASP A 140 6.66 35.73 4.16
C ASP A 140 5.53 35.34 3.19
N ALA A 141 5.85 35.19 1.91
CA ALA A 141 4.90 34.82 0.85
C ALA A 141 4.32 33.39 1.00
N VAL A 142 4.81 32.62 1.96
CA VAL A 142 4.34 31.27 2.32
C VAL A 142 4.14 31.18 3.83
N PHE A 143 3.46 30.11 4.30
CA PHE A 143 3.32 29.90 5.74
C PHE A 143 4.68 29.49 6.33
N THR A 144 5.17 30.25 7.30
CA THR A 144 6.45 30.02 7.98
C THR A 144 6.27 29.86 9.49
N VAL A 145 7.29 29.32 10.15
CA VAL A 145 7.31 29.17 11.61
C VAL A 145 8.00 30.39 12.22
N SER A 146 7.31 31.08 13.13
CA SER A 146 7.85 32.20 13.92
C SER A 146 7.56 31.96 15.41
N GLY A 147 8.62 31.80 16.20
CA GLY A 147 8.50 31.66 17.66
C GLY A 147 7.67 30.46 18.16
N GLY A 148 7.55 29.39 17.36
CA GLY A 148 6.70 28.24 17.68
C GLY A 148 5.24 28.37 17.24
N ALA A 149 4.90 29.46 16.55
CA ALA A 149 3.62 29.70 15.90
C ALA A 149 3.78 29.73 14.37
N ILE A 150 2.66 29.75 13.64
CA ILE A 150 2.63 29.87 12.18
C ILE A 150 2.27 31.30 11.78
N ARG A 151 2.97 31.89 10.82
CA ARG A 151 2.66 33.21 10.25
C ARG A 151 2.60 33.15 8.72
N TYR A 152 1.84 34.07 8.13
CA TYR A 152 1.71 34.29 6.69
C TYR A 152 1.65 35.81 6.41
N ALA A 153 2.06 36.29 5.22
CA ALA A 153 2.04 37.73 4.86
C ALA A 153 0.66 38.29 4.46
#